data_AF-A0A8H8S4F2-F1
#
_entry.id   AF-A0A8H8S4F2-F1
#
_cell.length_a   1.000
_cell.length_b   1.000
_cell.length_c   1.000
_cell.angle_alpha   90.00
_cell.angle_beta   90.00
_cell.angle_gamma   90.00
#
_symmetry.space_group_name_H-M   'P 1'
#
loop_
_entity.id
_entity.type
_entity.pdbx_description
1 polymer ?
#
loop_
_entity_poly.entity_id
_entity_poly.type
_entity_poly.pdbx_seq_one_letter_code
_entity_poly.pdbx_strand_id
1 'polypeptide(L)'
;MHITTISTFVLGAFLSTATSVAAGDYIQVNYYTDGDCKEYATAIKTPPEGQVYDYSYGGSNSASIAECNGYGFCTCTFYQNEGGSGVNEVATYGGNNCASNWGSGFKSFECWYGGFGDKREVVSGNM
;
A
#
# COMPACT_ATOMS: atom_id res chain seq x y z
N MET A 1 46.66 34.53 42.44
CA MET A 1 47.08 33.81 41.22
C MET A 1 46.53 32.41 41.30
N HIS A 2 45.99 31.92 40.18
CA HIS A 2 45.47 30.57 39.92
C HIS A 2 44.08 30.25 40.50
N ILE A 3 43.16 29.90 39.60
CA ILE A 3 42.53 28.57 39.51
C ILE A 3 42.13 28.40 38.03
N THR A 4 42.73 27.39 37.39
CA THR A 4 42.39 26.93 36.04
C THR A 4 41.47 25.72 36.21
N THR A 5 40.35 25.65 35.49
CA THR A 5 39.60 24.39 35.39
C THR A 5 39.07 24.22 33.97
N ILE A 6 39.52 23.15 33.35
CA ILE A 6 39.26 22.74 31.98
C ILE A 6 37.92 22.02 31.99
N SER A 7 36.92 22.56 31.29
CA SER A 7 35.61 21.91 31.11
C SER A 7 35.71 20.92 29.95
N THR A 8 35.77 19.64 30.27
CA THR A 8 35.81 18.52 29.32
C THR A 8 34.49 18.44 28.54
N PHE A 9 34.59 18.52 27.21
CA PHE A 9 33.50 18.20 26.28
C PHE A 9 33.28 16.68 26.28
N VAL A 10 32.17 16.21 26.84
CA VAL A 10 31.77 14.80 26.73
C VAL A 10 31.04 14.62 25.41
N LEU A 11 31.68 13.96 24.44
CA LEU A 11 31.05 13.50 23.21
C LEU A 11 30.16 12.29 23.55
N GLY A 12 28.86 12.53 23.75
CA GLY A 12 27.86 11.46 23.88
C GLY A 12 27.58 10.84 22.51
N ALA A 13 28.04 9.61 22.29
CA ALA A 13 27.65 8.81 21.14
C ALA A 13 26.19 8.36 21.32
N PHE A 14 25.27 8.98 20.59
CA PHE A 14 23.91 8.48 20.46
C PHE A 14 23.93 7.21 19.61
N LEU A 15 23.91 6.04 20.26
CA LEU A 15 23.63 4.77 19.60
C LEU A 15 22.13 4.73 19.29
N SER A 16 21.75 5.15 18.09
CA SER A 16 20.42 4.91 17.54
C SER A 16 20.28 3.41 17.25
N THR A 17 19.66 2.67 18.16
CA THR A 17 19.17 1.32 17.87
C THR A 17 18.09 1.44 16.81
N ALA A 18 18.46 1.20 15.54
CA ALA A 18 17.51 1.03 14.47
C ALA A 18 16.69 -0.22 14.77
N THR A 19 15.50 -0.04 15.33
CA THR A 19 14.49 -1.10 15.39
C THR A 19 14.08 -1.38 13.96
N SER A 20 14.65 -2.44 13.38
CA SER A 20 14.14 -3.01 12.14
C SER A 20 12.70 -3.47 12.41
N VAL A 21 11.73 -2.69 11.95
CA VAL A 21 10.35 -3.17 11.86
C VAL A 21 10.39 -4.38 10.93
N ALA A 22 10.04 -5.55 11.44
CA ALA A 22 9.83 -6.71 10.59
C ALA A 22 8.79 -6.31 9.54
N ALA A 23 9.14 -6.39 8.26
CA ALA A 23 8.18 -6.18 7.19
C ALA A 23 7.17 -7.33 7.28
N GLY A 24 6.01 -7.08 7.91
CA GLY A 24 4.88 -8.01 7.87
C GLY A 24 4.30 -8.08 6.46
N ASP A 25 3.38 -9.02 6.21
CA ASP A 25 2.74 -9.18 4.90
C ASP A 25 1.95 -7.91 4.52
N TYR A 26 2.10 -7.43 3.28
CA TYR A 26 1.43 -6.22 2.81
C TYR A 26 1.25 -6.20 1.30
N ILE A 27 0.25 -5.46 0.86
CA ILE A 27 0.08 -5.07 -0.54
C ILE A 27 0.41 -3.59 -0.67
N GLN A 28 1.23 -3.24 -1.64
CA GLN A 28 1.47 -1.85 -2.00
C GLN A 28 0.68 -1.51 -3.26
N VAL A 29 -0.14 -0.48 -3.16
CA VAL A 29 -0.86 0.10 -4.29
C VAL A 29 -0.19 1.41 -4.67
N ASN A 30 0.13 1.55 -5.95
CA ASN A 30 0.63 2.80 -6.51
C ASN A 30 -0.48 3.52 -7.26
N TYR A 31 -0.48 4.84 -7.18
CA TYR A 31 -1.35 5.73 -7.95
C TYR A 31 -0.51 6.54 -8.93
N TYR A 32 -1.10 6.85 -10.08
CA TYR A 32 -0.44 7.53 -11.17
C TYR A 32 -1.31 8.66 -11.71
N THR A 33 -0.68 9.73 -12.18
CA THR A 33 -1.39 10.88 -12.76
C THR A 33 -1.77 10.69 -14.22
N ASP A 34 -1.26 9.65 -14.89
CA ASP A 34 -1.67 9.24 -16.23
C ASP A 34 -2.64 8.04 -16.16
N GLY A 35 -3.21 7.67 -17.30
CA GLY A 35 -4.10 6.51 -17.39
C GLY A 35 -3.40 5.20 -17.79
N ASP A 36 -2.08 5.16 -17.92
CA ASP A 36 -1.32 3.97 -18.34
C ASP A 36 -0.36 3.45 -17.24
N CYS A 37 -0.49 3.95 -16.00
CA CYS A 37 0.38 3.63 -14.87
C CYS A 37 1.88 3.90 -15.11
N LYS A 38 2.22 5.04 -15.71
CA LYS A 38 3.62 5.43 -16.05
C LYS A 38 4.13 6.60 -15.21
N GLU A 39 3.30 7.59 -14.93
CA GLU A 39 3.60 8.82 -14.21
C GLU A 39 3.26 8.64 -12.73
N TYR A 40 4.21 8.10 -11.96
CA TYR A 40 4.03 7.81 -10.54
C TYR A 40 3.64 9.07 -9.75
N ALA A 41 2.59 8.94 -8.93
CA ALA A 41 2.11 10.01 -8.08
C ALA A 41 2.39 9.72 -6.59
N THR A 42 1.90 8.59 -6.09
CA THR A 42 2.04 8.19 -4.68
C THR A 42 1.85 6.68 -4.51
N ALA A 43 2.15 6.18 -3.32
CA ALA A 43 1.93 4.81 -2.93
C ALA A 43 1.31 4.73 -1.54
N ILE A 44 0.48 3.72 -1.34
CA ILE A 44 -0.06 3.35 -0.03
C ILE A 44 0.17 1.86 0.22
N LYS A 45 0.28 1.51 1.49
CA LYS A 45 0.20 0.12 1.92
C LYS A 45 -1.22 -0.14 2.39
N THR A 46 -1.85 -1.16 1.83
CA THR A 46 -3.27 -1.38 2.04
C THR A 46 -3.54 -2.14 3.34
N PRO A 47 -4.74 -1.96 3.94
CA PRO A 47 -5.22 -2.72 5.10
C PRO A 47 -5.67 -4.16 4.70
N PRO A 48 -6.21 -5.00 5.63
CA PRO A 48 -6.39 -6.44 5.43
C PRO A 48 -7.42 -6.81 4.35
N GLU A 49 -7.36 -8.08 3.94
CA GLU A 49 -8.14 -8.73 2.88
C GLU A 49 -9.64 -8.42 2.93
N GLY A 50 -10.27 -8.19 1.77
CA GLY A 50 -11.72 -8.13 1.62
C GLY A 50 -12.39 -6.93 2.30
N GLN A 51 -11.62 -5.91 2.67
CA GLN A 51 -12.14 -4.65 3.17
C GLN A 51 -12.06 -3.57 2.09
N VAL A 52 -13.20 -2.91 1.87
CA VAL A 52 -13.24 -1.70 1.06
C VAL A 52 -12.54 -0.57 1.84
N TYR A 53 -11.56 0.05 1.20
CA TYR A 53 -10.83 1.19 1.73
C TYR A 53 -11.13 2.43 0.89
N ASP A 54 -11.76 3.42 1.51
CA ASP A 54 -12.04 4.72 0.90
C ASP A 54 -10.77 5.56 0.92
N TYR A 55 -10.07 5.58 -0.22
CA TYR A 55 -8.90 6.40 -0.43
C TYR A 55 -8.90 6.93 -1.84
N SER A 56 -8.82 8.25 -1.94
CA SER A 56 -8.65 8.96 -3.19
C SER A 56 -7.37 9.78 -3.15
N TYR A 57 -6.65 9.78 -4.28
CA TYR A 57 -5.55 10.70 -4.49
C TYR A 57 -5.93 11.70 -5.58
N GLY A 58 -5.95 12.98 -5.23
CA GLY A 58 -6.32 14.06 -6.14
C GLY A 58 -5.42 14.07 -7.39
N GLY A 59 -6.04 14.08 -8.58
CA GLY A 59 -5.32 14.06 -9.85
C GLY A 59 -4.80 12.68 -10.28
N SER A 60 -5.10 11.61 -9.55
CA SER A 60 -4.84 10.25 -10.03
C SER A 60 -5.79 9.86 -11.17
N ASN A 61 -5.27 9.08 -12.12
CA ASN A 61 -6.01 8.58 -13.28
C ASN A 61 -5.88 7.06 -13.43
N SER A 62 -4.87 6.45 -12.81
CA SER A 62 -4.71 5.00 -12.78
C SER A 62 -4.06 4.53 -11.48
N ALA A 63 -4.21 3.24 -11.19
CA ALA A 63 -3.63 2.58 -10.04
C ALA A 63 -3.10 1.18 -10.41
N SER A 64 -2.08 0.73 -9.69
CA SER A 64 -1.45 -0.59 -9.87
C SER A 64 -1.13 -1.24 -8.54
N ILE A 65 -0.90 -2.56 -8.55
CA ILE A 65 -0.32 -3.27 -7.41
C ILE A 65 1.19 -3.32 -7.62
N ALA A 66 1.93 -2.55 -6.83
CA ALA A 66 3.38 -2.48 -6.94
C ALA A 66 4.09 -3.62 -6.23
N GLU A 67 3.56 -4.06 -5.10
CA GLU A 67 4.12 -5.13 -4.28
C GLU A 67 3.00 -6.01 -3.74
N CYS A 68 3.25 -7.31 -3.69
CA CYS A 68 2.39 -8.35 -3.12
C CYS A 68 3.23 -9.18 -2.15
N ASN A 69 3.66 -8.55 -1.05
CA ASN A 69 4.65 -9.14 -0.15
C ASN A 69 3.96 -10.06 0.87
N GLY A 70 4.44 -11.30 0.97
CA GLY A 70 3.89 -12.32 1.87
C GLY A 70 2.77 -13.16 1.26
N TYR A 71 2.33 -12.86 0.03
CA TYR A 71 1.20 -13.54 -0.62
C TYR A 71 1.59 -14.19 -1.95
N GLY A 72 0.88 -15.25 -2.33
CA GLY A 72 1.06 -15.94 -3.61
C GLY A 72 0.28 -15.32 -4.76
N PHE A 73 -0.81 -14.61 -4.46
CA PHE A 73 -1.53 -13.76 -5.41
C PHE A 73 -2.09 -12.52 -4.70
N CYS A 74 -2.22 -11.43 -5.47
CA CYS A 74 -2.92 -10.22 -5.05
C CYS A 74 -3.73 -9.67 -6.22
N THR A 75 -4.99 -9.38 -5.97
CA THR A 75 -5.90 -8.74 -6.91
C THR A 75 -6.61 -7.61 -6.18
N CYS A 76 -6.66 -6.42 -6.78
CA CYS A 76 -7.37 -5.28 -6.22
C CYS A 76 -8.40 -4.78 -7.22
N THR A 77 -9.60 -4.54 -6.74
CA THR A 77 -10.67 -3.88 -7.48
C THR A 77 -10.73 -2.42 -7.04
N PHE A 78 -10.57 -1.51 -7.99
CA PHE A 78 -10.61 -0.07 -7.79
C PHE A 78 -11.95 0.47 -8.27
N TYR A 79 -12.57 1.32 -7.47
CA TYR A 79 -13.91 1.83 -7.71
C TYR A 79 -13.89 3.35 -7.90
N GLN A 80 -14.72 3.82 -8.84
CA GLN A 80 -14.85 5.24 -9.15
C GLN A 80 -15.43 6.04 -7.98
N ASN A 81 -16.30 5.42 -7.17
CA ASN A 81 -16.93 6.06 -6.02
C ASN A 81 -16.48 5.40 -4.71
N GLU A 82 -16.71 6.11 -3.60
CA GLU A 82 -16.50 5.60 -2.24
C GLU A 82 -17.45 4.42 -1.95
N GLY A 83 -17.11 3.63 -0.92
CA GLY A 83 -17.90 2.50 -0.46
C GLY A 83 -17.92 1.32 -1.43
N GLY A 84 -16.93 1.21 -2.34
CA GLY A 84 -16.82 0.06 -3.24
C GLY A 84 -17.88 0.07 -4.34
N SER A 85 -18.21 1.25 -4.88
CA SER A 85 -19.34 1.44 -5.78
C SER A 85 -19.00 2.17 -7.08
N GLY A 86 -19.89 2.05 -8.08
CA GLY A 86 -19.70 2.65 -9.40
C GLY A 86 -18.90 1.78 -10.37
N VAL A 87 -18.39 2.41 -11.43
CA VAL A 87 -17.51 1.73 -12.39
C VAL A 87 -16.25 1.27 -11.69
N ASN A 88 -15.80 0.06 -12.00
CA ASN A 88 -14.62 -0.53 -11.39
C ASN A 88 -13.64 -1.07 -12.42
N GLU A 89 -12.38 -1.16 -11.99
CA GLU A 89 -11.28 -1.74 -12.75
C GLU A 89 -10.47 -2.65 -11.84
N VAL A 90 -9.85 -3.68 -12.44
CA VAL A 90 -9.16 -4.73 -11.67
C VAL A 90 -7.68 -4.74 -12.05
N ALA A 91 -6.81 -4.63 -11.03
CA ALA A 91 -5.39 -4.91 -11.17
C ALA A 91 -5.05 -6.25 -10.51
N THR A 92 -4.22 -7.04 -11.17
CA THR A 92 -3.67 -8.30 -10.61
C THR A 92 -2.15 -8.25 -10.68
N TYR A 93 -1.51 -8.52 -9.54
CA TYR A 93 -0.06 -8.53 -9.44
C TYR A 93 0.55 -9.59 -10.35
N GLY A 94 1.57 -9.22 -11.13
CA GLY A 94 2.21 -10.10 -12.12
C GLY A 94 1.39 -10.37 -13.39
N GLY A 95 0.21 -9.77 -13.54
CA GLY A 95 -0.68 -9.90 -14.71
C GLY A 95 -1.07 -8.55 -15.29
N ASN A 96 -2.36 -8.36 -15.57
CA ASN A 96 -2.89 -7.03 -15.93
C ASN A 96 -2.85 -6.13 -14.68
N ASN A 97 -1.78 -5.36 -14.55
CA ASN A 97 -1.45 -4.65 -13.32
C ASN A 97 -1.77 -3.15 -13.37
N CYS A 98 -2.49 -2.66 -14.39
CA CYS A 98 -2.91 -1.27 -14.44
C CYS A 98 -4.42 -1.17 -14.54
N ALA A 99 -5.02 -0.54 -13.53
CA ALA A 99 -6.42 -0.15 -13.50
C ALA A 99 -6.51 1.33 -13.90
N SER A 100 -7.27 1.64 -14.94
CA SER A 100 -7.27 2.98 -15.56
C SER A 100 -8.65 3.61 -15.55
N ASN A 101 -8.77 4.82 -15.01
CA ASN A 101 -10.01 5.59 -14.99
C ASN A 101 -9.75 7.07 -15.32
N TRP A 102 -9.48 7.33 -16.60
CA TRP A 102 -9.13 8.64 -17.15
C TRP A 102 -10.07 9.77 -16.70
N GLY A 103 -9.49 10.83 -16.14
CA GLY A 103 -10.16 12.04 -15.68
C GLY A 103 -10.90 11.91 -14.34
N SER A 104 -11.10 10.70 -13.82
CA SER A 104 -11.92 10.44 -12.63
C SER A 104 -11.13 9.83 -11.47
N GLY A 105 -10.07 9.06 -11.77
CA GLY A 105 -9.31 8.31 -10.76
C GLY A 105 -10.18 7.30 -10.00
N PHE A 106 -9.71 6.89 -8.83
CA PHE A 106 -10.45 5.97 -7.96
C PHE A 106 -10.63 6.58 -6.58
N LYS A 107 -11.78 6.28 -5.96
CA LYS A 107 -12.14 6.81 -4.64
C LYS A 107 -12.18 5.75 -3.55
N SER A 108 -12.30 4.48 -3.93
CA SER A 108 -12.10 3.37 -3.02
C SER A 108 -11.49 2.18 -3.75
N PHE A 109 -10.94 1.24 -3.00
CA PHE A 109 -10.51 -0.04 -3.54
C PHE A 109 -10.66 -1.15 -2.50
N GLU A 110 -10.69 -2.39 -2.97
CA GLU A 110 -10.69 -3.60 -2.17
C GLU A 110 -9.63 -4.54 -2.72
N CYS A 111 -8.85 -5.18 -1.85
CA CYS A 111 -7.83 -6.14 -2.26
C CYS A 111 -8.11 -7.53 -1.69
N TRP A 112 -7.91 -8.53 -2.54
CA TRP A 112 -8.02 -9.96 -2.26
C TRP A 112 -6.67 -10.62 -2.49
N TYR A 113 -6.25 -11.48 -1.58
CA TYR A 113 -4.93 -12.11 -1.61
C TYR A 113 -4.95 -13.47 -0.92
N GLY A 114 -3.95 -14.31 -1.21
CA GLY A 114 -3.85 -15.63 -0.57
C GLY A 114 -2.52 -16.30 -0.85
N GLY A 115 -2.22 -17.39 -0.12
CA GLY A 115 -0.95 -18.09 -0.20
C GLY A 115 -0.80 -19.02 -1.41
N PHE A 116 0.44 -19.42 -1.71
CA PHE A 116 0.73 -20.53 -2.62
C PHE A 116 0.25 -21.84 -1.99
N GLY A 117 -1.01 -22.21 -2.22
CA GLY A 117 -1.61 -23.45 -1.70
C GLY A 117 -2.87 -23.27 -0.85
N ASP A 118 -3.35 -22.03 -0.63
CA ASP A 118 -4.63 -21.81 0.04
C ASP A 118 -5.77 -22.23 -0.87
N LYS A 119 -6.29 -23.44 -0.66
CA LYS A 119 -7.69 -23.69 -0.94
C LYS A 119 -8.45 -22.70 -0.08
N ARG A 120 -9.12 -21.73 -0.71
CA ARG A 120 -10.11 -20.85 -0.09
C ARG A 120 -10.81 -21.59 1.05
N GLU A 121 -10.38 -21.33 2.29
CA GLU A 121 -11.24 -21.59 3.42
C GLU A 121 -12.30 -20.51 3.31
N VAL A 122 -13.35 -20.84 2.54
CA VAL A 122 -14.62 -20.16 2.62
C VAL A 122 -14.96 -20.22 4.10
N VAL A 123 -14.72 -19.13 4.82
CA VAL A 123 -15.29 -18.91 6.14
C VAL A 123 -16.80 -18.87 5.90
N SER A 124 -17.40 -20.05 5.87
CA SER A 124 -18.83 -20.27 5.97
C SER A 124 -19.22 -19.94 7.40
N GLY A 125 -19.15 -18.65 7.73
CA GLY A 125 -19.77 -18.08 8.89
C GLY A 125 -21.28 -18.10 8.69
N ASN A 126 -21.93 -19.01 9.41
CA ASN A 126 -23.33 -19.03 9.82
C ASN A 126 -24.37 -18.24 8.99
N MET A 127 -25.25 -19.01 8.35
CA MET A 127 -26.70 -18.75 8.38
C MET A 127 -27.42 -20.02 8.78
#